data_AF-A0A950YC98-F1
#
_entry.id   AF-A0A950YC98-F1
#
_cell.length_a   1.000
_cell.length_b   1.000
_cell.length_c   1.000
_cell.angle_alpha   90.00
_cell.angle_beta   90.00
_cell.angle_gamma   90.00
#
_symmetry.space_group_name_H-M   'P 1'
#
loop_
_entity.id
_entity.type
_entity.pdbx_description
1 polymer ?
#
loop_
_entity_poly.entity_id
_entity_poly.type
_entity_poly.pdbx_seq_one_letter_code
_entity_poly.pdbx_strand_id
1 'polypeptide(L)'
;MHTEIDDPARAVLNQAPPLRPVNLFELDVALQEGLAREGGGWGVDRAREAGAVAGSVDALEHCLRAERNVPILHTHDRYGNRIDQVELDPSWHWLLRGAIEREIHSLPWRDPRPGGHVLRATLFMLWGHANAGVMCPVSMTYAAVPALRDGAPEIAAEWEPRLTDSSYELGALAGMAMTERQGGSDVRANITRADSVGDGTYELHGHKWFCSYPPCDVFLVLAQAPAGLSCFLVERGPGMEFQRLKDKLGTRSLPSSEVEFHGARGRLVGDEGRGVPAIIRMVNHTRLDCLIGGATGMRRGTVEAIHHARHRSAFGAKLVDQPAMRNVLAD
;
A
#
# COMPACT_ATOMS: atom_id res chain seq x y z
N MET A 1 36.44 15.46 -2.59
CA MET A 1 37.28 16.68 -2.61
C MET A 1 36.39 17.81 -3.14
N HIS A 2 35.54 18.40 -2.30
CA HIS A 2 34.80 19.59 -2.67
C HIS A 2 35.78 20.76 -2.55
N THR A 3 36.19 21.33 -3.68
CA THR A 3 36.75 22.67 -3.69
C THR A 3 35.65 23.62 -3.20
N GLU A 4 35.78 24.13 -1.98
CA GLU A 4 34.96 25.25 -1.54
C GLU A 4 35.19 26.40 -2.53
N ILE A 5 34.15 26.73 -3.28
CA ILE A 5 34.16 27.91 -4.14
C ILE A 5 33.97 29.09 -3.20
N ASP A 6 35.08 29.68 -2.75
CA ASP A 6 35.10 30.90 -1.92
C ASP A 6 34.87 32.17 -2.76
N ASP A 7 33.86 32.12 -3.63
CA ASP A 7 33.39 33.25 -4.43
C ASP A 7 32.08 33.75 -3.81
N PRO A 8 32.07 34.90 -3.10
CA PRO A 8 30.87 35.47 -2.50
C PRO A 8 29.72 35.66 -3.49
N ALA A 9 30.01 35.88 -4.79
CA ALA A 9 28.98 36.01 -5.83
C ALA A 9 28.29 34.68 -6.16
N ARG A 10 28.85 33.54 -5.73
CA ARG A 10 28.30 32.19 -5.88
C ARG A 10 27.83 31.58 -4.57
N ALA A 11 27.82 32.35 -3.48
CA ALA A 11 27.36 31.88 -2.19
C ALA A 11 25.91 31.39 -2.28
N VAL A 12 25.66 30.17 -1.77
CA VAL A 12 24.34 29.56 -1.75
C VAL A 12 23.55 30.13 -0.57
N LEU A 13 22.81 31.20 -0.82
CA LEU A 13 22.00 31.91 0.18
C LEU A 13 20.50 31.62 -0.01
N ASN A 14 19.70 31.95 1.01
CA ASN A 14 18.23 31.92 0.98
C ASN A 14 17.62 30.54 0.66
N GLN A 15 18.32 29.45 1.00
CA GLN A 15 17.79 28.10 0.89
C GLN A 15 17.05 27.70 2.17
N ALA A 16 15.90 27.06 2.03
CA ALA A 16 15.23 26.47 3.19
C ALA A 16 16.06 25.26 3.67
N PRO A 17 16.30 25.11 4.99
CA PRO A 17 16.91 23.90 5.50
C PRO A 17 15.97 22.70 5.25
N PRO A 18 16.49 21.46 5.22
CA PRO A 18 15.65 20.27 5.18
C PRO A 18 14.63 20.28 6.32
N LEU A 19 13.41 19.80 6.06
CA LEU A 19 12.39 19.64 7.10
C LEU A 19 12.81 18.56 8.12
N ARG A 20 13.40 17.47 7.64
CA ARG A 20 13.74 16.27 8.43
C ARG A 20 15.11 16.39 9.12
N PRO A 21 15.35 15.71 10.26
CA PRO A 21 14.44 14.77 10.93
C PRO A 21 13.34 15.44 11.77
N VAL A 22 12.16 14.83 11.80
CA VAL A 22 11.02 15.29 12.62
C VAL A 22 10.21 14.11 13.14
N ASN A 23 9.43 14.32 14.21
CA ASN A 23 8.35 13.40 14.56
C ASN A 23 7.05 13.84 13.88
N LEU A 24 6.60 13.08 12.88
CA LEU A 24 5.41 13.41 12.09
C LEU A 24 4.12 13.40 12.92
N PHE A 25 4.05 12.61 14.00
CA PHE A 25 2.90 12.59 14.89
C PHE A 25 2.88 13.83 15.79
N GLU A 26 4.03 14.21 16.37
CA GLU A 26 4.12 15.38 17.25
C GLU A 26 3.92 16.71 16.50
N LEU A 27 4.27 16.75 15.22
CA LEU A 27 4.00 17.90 14.35
C LEU A 27 2.52 18.05 13.95
N ASP A 28 1.70 17.04 14.21
CA ASP A 28 0.30 17.00 13.77
C ASP A 28 -0.67 17.01 14.94
N VAL A 29 -1.04 18.22 15.37
CA VAL A 29 -2.01 18.43 16.45
C VAL A 29 -3.38 17.84 16.10
N ALA A 30 -3.82 17.96 14.85
CA ALA A 30 -5.13 17.45 14.42
C ALA A 30 -5.16 15.91 14.46
N LEU A 31 -4.07 15.25 14.08
CA LEU A 31 -3.92 13.80 14.18
C LEU A 31 -3.86 13.33 15.64
N GLN A 32 -3.16 14.06 16.52
CA GLN A 32 -3.12 13.78 17.96
C GLN A 32 -4.50 13.88 18.61
N GLU A 33 -5.20 14.99 18.38
CA GLU A 33 -6.55 15.21 18.89
C GLU A 33 -7.54 14.20 18.32
N GLY A 34 -7.44 13.88 17.03
CA GLY A 34 -8.25 12.86 16.38
C GLY A 34 -8.05 11.47 16.97
N LEU A 35 -6.79 11.06 17.18
CA LEU A 35 -6.48 9.76 17.80
C LEU A 35 -7.09 9.66 19.20
N ALA A 36 -6.97 10.71 20.01
CA ALA A 36 -7.52 10.74 21.36
C ALA A 36 -9.06 10.74 21.34
N ARG A 37 -9.67 11.63 20.54
CA ARG A 37 -11.13 11.82 20.46
C ARG A 37 -11.86 10.57 19.99
N GLU A 38 -11.31 9.87 19.00
CA GLU A 38 -11.95 8.69 18.39
C GLU A 38 -11.57 7.36 19.09
N GLY A 39 -11.06 7.43 20.32
CA GLY A 39 -10.84 6.25 21.17
C GLY A 39 -9.55 5.46 20.91
N GLY A 40 -8.64 5.97 20.08
CA GLY A 40 -7.33 5.36 19.81
C GLY A 40 -6.19 5.82 20.74
N GLY A 41 -6.49 6.64 21.75
CA GLY A 41 -5.49 7.27 22.63
C GLY A 41 -4.56 6.29 23.37
N TRP A 42 -4.96 5.03 23.54
CA TRP A 42 -4.09 3.97 24.08
C TRP A 42 -2.87 3.66 23.20
N GLY A 43 -2.89 4.09 21.94
CA GLY A 43 -1.83 3.87 20.95
C GLY A 43 -0.87 5.04 20.75
N VAL A 44 -0.92 6.08 21.59
CA VAL A 44 -0.11 7.31 21.42
C VAL A 44 1.39 7.00 21.31
N ASP A 45 1.93 6.10 22.13
CA ASP A 45 3.36 5.79 22.07
C ASP A 45 3.75 5.05 20.79
N ARG A 46 2.86 4.18 20.27
CA ARG A 46 3.04 3.55 18.95
C ARG A 46 3.00 4.58 17.82
N ALA A 47 2.09 5.55 17.90
CA ALA A 47 1.99 6.62 16.91
C ALA A 47 3.22 7.55 16.96
N ARG A 48 3.71 7.90 18.17
CA ARG A 48 4.93 8.70 18.34
C ARG A 48 6.15 7.97 17.78
N GLU A 49 6.29 6.67 18.06
CA GLU A 49 7.38 5.84 17.52
C GLU A 49 7.33 5.79 15.99
N ALA A 50 6.18 5.45 15.41
CA ALA A 50 6.01 5.38 13.97
C ALA A 50 6.26 6.73 13.29
N GLY A 51 5.80 7.83 13.92
CA GLY A 51 6.01 9.19 13.44
C GLY A 51 7.47 9.64 13.47
N ALA A 52 8.24 9.21 14.48
CA ALA A 52 9.68 9.48 14.55
C ALA A 52 10.45 8.72 13.46
N VAL A 53 10.14 7.43 13.25
CA VAL A 53 10.82 6.62 12.23
C VAL A 53 10.45 7.09 10.83
N ALA A 54 9.16 7.29 10.53
CA ALA A 54 8.72 7.75 9.20
C ALA A 54 9.21 9.18 8.86
N GLY A 55 9.48 10.02 9.87
CA GLY A 55 10.02 11.36 9.72
C GLY A 55 11.56 11.46 9.76
N SER A 56 12.25 10.32 9.86
CA SER A 56 13.72 10.25 9.91
C SER A 56 14.38 10.50 8.54
N VAL A 57 15.70 10.75 8.56
CA VAL A 57 16.51 10.81 7.34
C VAL A 57 16.58 9.43 6.67
N ASP A 58 16.74 8.36 7.45
CA ASP A 58 16.81 6.99 6.95
C ASP A 58 15.55 6.59 6.17
N ALA A 59 14.35 6.91 6.69
CA ALA A 59 13.09 6.64 5.98
C ALA A 59 13.02 7.39 4.65
N LEU A 60 13.50 8.64 4.61
CA LEU A 60 13.58 9.41 3.36
C LEU A 60 14.56 8.77 2.37
N GLU A 61 15.74 8.35 2.82
CA GLU A 61 16.74 7.70 1.97
C GLU A 61 16.22 6.38 1.39
N HIS A 62 15.60 5.54 2.21
CA HIS A 62 14.97 4.30 1.74
C HIS A 62 13.85 4.57 0.74
N CYS A 63 13.01 5.57 0.98
CA CYS A 63 11.98 5.98 0.03
C CYS A 63 12.57 6.41 -1.31
N LEU A 64 13.56 7.31 -1.31
CA LEU A 64 14.21 7.79 -2.52
C LEU A 64 14.88 6.66 -3.31
N ARG A 65 15.52 5.71 -2.61
CA ARG A 65 16.10 4.52 -3.24
C ARG A 65 15.03 3.63 -3.88
N ALA A 66 13.94 3.34 -3.15
CA ALA A 66 12.86 2.50 -3.67
C ALA A 66 12.12 3.14 -4.86
N GLU A 67 11.95 4.47 -4.88
CA GLU A 67 11.34 5.17 -6.02
C GLU A 67 12.28 5.27 -7.24
N ARG A 68 13.60 5.44 -7.01
CA ARG A 68 14.59 5.52 -8.08
C ARG A 68 14.88 4.16 -8.72
N ASN A 69 15.00 3.12 -7.89
CA ASN A 69 15.35 1.77 -8.31
C ASN A 69 14.06 0.97 -8.52
N VAL A 70 13.44 1.19 -9.69
CA VAL A 70 12.14 0.58 -10.02
C VAL A 70 12.21 -0.95 -10.06
N PRO A 71 11.12 -1.66 -9.70
CA PRO A 71 11.10 -3.12 -9.70
C PRO A 71 11.33 -3.72 -11.09
N ILE A 72 11.97 -4.88 -11.14
CA ILE A 72 12.26 -5.62 -12.37
C ILE A 72 11.55 -6.97 -12.33
N LEU A 73 10.81 -7.33 -13.38
CA LEU A 73 10.20 -8.64 -13.51
C LEU A 73 11.14 -9.58 -14.27
N HIS A 74 11.48 -10.69 -13.62
CA HIS A 74 12.17 -11.83 -14.20
C HIS A 74 11.15 -12.92 -14.48
N THR A 75 10.71 -13.03 -15.73
CA THR A 75 9.75 -14.08 -16.14
C THR A 75 10.41 -15.45 -16.19
N HIS A 76 11.69 -15.52 -16.58
CA HIS A 76 12.44 -16.77 -16.73
C HIS A 76 13.82 -16.70 -16.07
N ASP A 77 14.36 -17.86 -15.68
CA ASP A 77 15.75 -18.01 -15.26
C ASP A 77 16.70 -18.08 -16.46
N ARG A 78 18.01 -18.20 -16.18
CA ARG A 78 19.08 -18.30 -17.19
C ARG A 78 19.00 -19.55 -18.09
N TYR A 79 18.18 -20.54 -17.74
CA TYR A 79 18.00 -21.78 -18.50
C TYR A 79 16.71 -21.78 -19.32
N GLY A 80 15.88 -20.74 -19.19
CA GLY A 80 14.60 -20.62 -19.87
C GLY A 80 13.44 -21.26 -19.11
N ASN A 81 13.61 -21.62 -17.83
CA ASN A 81 12.48 -22.05 -16.99
C ASN A 81 11.73 -20.81 -16.49
N ARG A 82 10.40 -20.86 -16.50
CA ARG A 82 9.56 -19.78 -15.99
C ARG A 82 9.64 -19.70 -14.46
N ILE A 83 9.86 -18.50 -13.90
CA ILE A 83 10.01 -18.25 -12.45
C ILE A 83 9.12 -17.14 -11.89
N ASP A 84 8.67 -16.19 -12.73
CA ASP A 84 7.71 -15.14 -12.37
C ASP A 84 8.08 -14.34 -11.09
N GLN A 85 9.36 -13.98 -10.97
CA GLN A 85 9.91 -13.28 -9.79
C GLN A 85 10.04 -11.78 -10.03
N VAL A 86 9.77 -10.97 -9.00
CA VAL A 86 10.00 -9.52 -9.04
C VAL A 86 11.19 -9.18 -8.15
N GLU A 87 12.21 -8.59 -8.74
CA GLU A 87 13.35 -7.99 -8.03
C GLU A 87 12.99 -6.59 -7.55
N LEU A 88 13.36 -6.29 -6.30
CA LEU A 88 13.06 -5.05 -5.60
C LEU A 88 14.34 -4.51 -4.94
N ASP A 89 14.49 -3.18 -4.81
CA ASP A 89 15.58 -2.61 -4.01
C ASP A 89 15.42 -3.03 -2.53
N PRO A 90 16.50 -3.34 -1.80
CA PRO A 90 16.44 -3.65 -0.37
C PRO A 90 15.67 -2.63 0.48
N SER A 91 15.65 -1.36 0.05
CA SER A 91 14.89 -0.30 0.72
C SER A 91 13.38 -0.51 0.67
N TRP A 92 12.86 -1.16 -0.38
CA TRP A 92 11.45 -1.56 -0.41
C TRP A 92 11.13 -2.51 0.75
N HIS A 93 12.00 -3.50 0.97
CA HIS A 93 11.84 -4.46 2.06
C HIS A 93 11.96 -3.79 3.43
N TRP A 94 12.85 -2.82 3.61
CA TRP A 94 12.91 -2.02 4.85
C TRP A 94 11.59 -1.29 5.12
N LEU A 95 11.03 -0.64 4.09
CA LEU A 95 9.79 0.12 4.19
C LEU A 95 8.57 -0.77 4.46
N LEU A 96 8.46 -1.89 3.75
CA LEU A 96 7.34 -2.81 3.93
C LEU A 96 7.44 -3.54 5.27
N ARG A 97 8.63 -4.03 5.65
CA ARG A 97 8.88 -4.62 6.98
C ARG A 97 8.45 -3.68 8.08
N GLY A 98 8.83 -2.40 8.01
CA GLY A 98 8.45 -1.41 9.02
C GLY A 98 6.93 -1.22 9.14
N ALA A 99 6.15 -1.42 8.08
CA ALA A 99 4.70 -1.41 8.13
C ALA A 99 4.12 -2.70 8.74
N ILE A 100 4.65 -3.86 8.36
CA ILE A 100 4.19 -5.18 8.82
C ILE A 100 4.49 -5.39 10.32
N GLU A 101 5.69 -5.05 10.76
CA GLU A 101 6.11 -5.19 12.17
C GLU A 101 5.39 -4.19 13.10
N ARG A 102 4.85 -3.10 12.54
CA ARG A 102 3.94 -2.17 13.25
C ARG A 102 2.48 -2.58 13.19
N GLU A 103 2.19 -3.75 12.63
CA GLU A 103 0.85 -4.34 12.47
C GLU A 103 -0.11 -3.47 11.64
N ILE A 104 0.38 -2.61 10.74
CA ILE A 104 -0.51 -1.70 9.99
C ILE A 104 -1.46 -2.49 9.07
N HIS A 105 -1.04 -3.67 8.62
CA HIS A 105 -1.84 -4.60 7.83
C HIS A 105 -2.86 -5.41 8.67
N SER A 106 -2.78 -5.43 10.00
CA SER A 106 -3.55 -6.42 10.78
C SER A 106 -4.02 -5.99 12.17
N LEU A 107 -3.61 -4.82 12.66
CA LEU A 107 -3.81 -4.39 14.05
C LEU A 107 -5.26 -4.58 14.56
N PRO A 108 -6.32 -4.11 13.86
CA PRO A 108 -7.69 -4.24 14.36
C PRO A 108 -8.21 -5.68 14.38
N TRP A 109 -7.53 -6.59 13.68
CA TRP A 109 -7.89 -8.01 13.60
C TRP A 109 -7.22 -8.82 14.70
N ARG A 110 -6.06 -8.37 15.21
CA ARG A 110 -5.32 -8.99 16.31
C ARG A 110 -5.73 -8.46 17.67
N ASP A 111 -6.05 -7.17 17.74
CA ASP A 111 -6.32 -6.48 18.99
C ASP A 111 -7.78 -6.03 19.05
N PRO A 112 -8.61 -6.66 19.91
CA PRO A 112 -10.04 -6.38 19.98
C PRO A 112 -10.35 -5.06 20.71
N ARG A 113 -9.35 -4.31 21.19
CA ARG A 113 -9.58 -3.03 21.88
C ARG A 113 -10.33 -2.04 20.99
N PRO A 114 -11.36 -1.34 21.51
CA PRO A 114 -12.00 -0.25 20.81
C PRO A 114 -10.97 0.78 20.31
N GLY A 115 -11.23 1.36 19.14
CA GLY A 115 -10.30 2.30 18.51
C GLY A 115 -9.13 1.64 17.76
N GLY A 116 -9.07 0.32 17.64
CA GLY A 116 -8.04 -0.37 16.84
C GLY A 116 -7.95 0.13 15.40
N HIS A 117 -9.10 0.30 14.72
CA HIS A 117 -9.16 0.88 13.38
C HIS A 117 -8.66 2.33 13.32
N VAL A 118 -8.92 3.12 14.37
CA VAL A 118 -8.47 4.52 14.47
C VAL A 118 -6.95 4.57 14.62
N LEU A 119 -6.38 3.79 15.55
CA LEU A 119 -4.93 3.71 15.70
C LEU A 119 -4.27 3.20 14.42
N ARG A 120 -4.84 2.17 13.78
CA ARG A 120 -4.34 1.67 12.50
C ARG A 120 -4.38 2.74 11.42
N ALA A 121 -5.45 3.54 11.33
CA ALA A 121 -5.54 4.65 10.39
C ALA A 121 -4.47 5.72 10.66
N THR A 122 -4.22 6.06 11.93
CA THR A 122 -3.12 6.96 12.32
C THR A 122 -1.75 6.40 11.89
N LEU A 123 -1.46 5.13 12.16
CA LEU A 123 -0.21 4.48 11.74
C LEU A 123 -0.09 4.43 10.21
N PHE A 124 -1.18 4.16 9.50
CA PHE A 124 -1.24 4.20 8.04
C PHE A 124 -0.91 5.60 7.50
N MET A 125 -1.47 6.65 8.11
CA MET A 125 -1.15 8.03 7.72
C MET A 125 0.32 8.34 7.92
N LEU A 126 0.87 8.03 9.10
CA LEU A 126 2.26 8.30 9.45
C LEU A 126 3.22 7.56 8.53
N TRP A 127 3.00 6.26 8.30
CA TRP A 127 3.86 5.46 7.42
C TRP A 127 3.68 5.81 5.94
N GLY A 128 2.50 6.29 5.54
CA GLY A 128 2.26 6.82 4.20
C GLY A 128 3.14 8.04 3.86
N HIS A 129 3.65 8.79 4.86
CA HIS A 129 4.68 9.80 4.64
C HIS A 129 6.03 9.21 4.24
N ALA A 130 6.37 8.02 4.74
CA ALA A 130 7.62 7.33 4.42
C ALA A 130 7.58 6.83 2.98
N ASN A 131 6.59 5.99 2.62
CA ASN A 131 6.40 5.58 1.23
C ASN A 131 4.95 5.14 0.96
N ALA A 132 4.31 5.74 -0.03
CA ALA A 132 2.92 5.41 -0.39
C ALA A 132 2.80 4.06 -1.14
N GLY A 133 3.85 3.61 -1.83
CA GLY A 133 3.83 2.38 -2.60
C GLY A 133 3.65 1.13 -1.74
N VAL A 134 4.42 1.01 -0.65
CA VAL A 134 4.33 -0.13 0.29
C VAL A 134 2.98 -0.22 1.01
N MET A 135 2.22 0.89 1.06
CA MET A 135 0.90 0.88 1.68
C MET A 135 -0.14 0.11 0.86
N CYS A 136 0.13 -0.16 -0.43
CA CYS A 136 -0.77 -0.96 -1.27
C CYS A 136 -0.91 -2.41 -0.76
N PRO A 137 0.16 -3.23 -0.65
CA PRO A 137 0.04 -4.59 -0.09
C PRO A 137 -0.43 -4.59 1.38
N VAL A 138 -0.08 -3.57 2.16
CA VAL A 138 -0.58 -3.40 3.54
C VAL A 138 -2.11 -3.24 3.56
N SER A 139 -2.65 -2.38 2.68
CA SER A 139 -4.08 -2.13 2.56
C SER A 139 -4.84 -3.36 2.07
N MET A 140 -4.32 -4.03 1.04
CA MET A 140 -4.94 -5.23 0.48
C MET A 140 -4.99 -6.38 1.49
N THR A 141 -3.90 -6.58 2.24
CA THR A 141 -3.81 -7.61 3.29
C THR A 141 -4.79 -7.35 4.43
N TYR A 142 -4.83 -6.11 4.92
CA TYR A 142 -5.81 -5.66 5.91
C TYR A 142 -7.25 -5.91 5.46
N ALA A 143 -7.56 -5.60 4.21
CA ALA A 143 -8.90 -5.70 3.67
C ALA A 143 -9.33 -7.14 3.33
N ALA A 144 -8.39 -8.06 3.10
CA ALA A 144 -8.69 -9.45 2.76
C ALA A 144 -9.31 -10.22 3.94
N VAL A 145 -8.88 -9.95 5.17
CA VAL A 145 -9.33 -10.64 6.39
C VAL A 145 -10.87 -10.66 6.53
N PRO A 146 -11.60 -9.53 6.50
CA PRO A 146 -13.05 -9.56 6.60
C PRO A 146 -13.71 -10.33 5.43
N ALA A 147 -13.23 -10.17 4.19
CA ALA A 147 -13.79 -10.92 3.06
C ALA A 147 -13.69 -12.44 3.24
N LEU A 148 -12.56 -12.93 3.78
CA LEU A 148 -12.40 -14.35 4.08
C LEU A 148 -13.29 -14.79 5.25
N ARG A 149 -13.33 -14.05 6.36
CA ARG A 149 -14.18 -14.37 7.52
C ARG A 149 -15.65 -14.55 7.13
N ASP A 150 -16.13 -13.72 6.22
CA ASP A 150 -17.53 -13.71 5.81
C ASP A 150 -17.86 -14.69 4.70
N GLY A 151 -16.94 -14.84 3.73
CA GLY A 151 -17.17 -15.63 2.52
C GLY A 151 -16.70 -17.07 2.61
N ALA A 152 -15.66 -17.36 3.40
CA ALA A 152 -15.07 -18.70 3.49
C ALA A 152 -14.38 -18.91 4.85
N PRO A 153 -15.15 -19.17 5.92
CA PRO A 153 -14.62 -19.30 7.28
C PRO A 153 -13.51 -20.36 7.43
N GLU A 154 -13.57 -21.44 6.66
CA GLU A 154 -12.54 -22.48 6.59
C GLU A 154 -11.23 -21.98 5.96
N ILE A 155 -11.32 -21.15 4.91
CA ILE A 155 -10.16 -20.48 4.31
C ILE A 155 -9.62 -19.42 5.27
N ALA A 156 -10.50 -18.69 5.96
CA ALA A 156 -10.10 -17.71 6.98
C ALA A 156 -9.33 -18.36 8.13
N ALA A 157 -9.79 -19.53 8.62
CA ALA A 157 -9.10 -20.27 9.68
C ALA A 157 -7.67 -20.67 9.32
N GLU A 158 -7.40 -20.91 8.02
CA GLU A 158 -6.05 -21.19 7.51
C GLU A 158 -5.22 -19.91 7.30
N TRP A 159 -5.78 -18.91 6.62
CA TRP A 159 -5.03 -17.77 6.11
C TRP A 159 -4.97 -16.59 7.05
N GLU A 160 -5.99 -16.33 7.86
CA GLU A 160 -6.01 -15.18 8.76
C GLU A 160 -4.83 -15.19 9.74
N PRO A 161 -4.42 -16.31 10.37
CA PRO A 161 -3.23 -16.33 11.22
C PRO A 161 -1.97 -15.88 10.48
N ARG A 162 -1.83 -16.23 9.19
CA ARG A 162 -0.69 -15.83 8.35
C ARG A 162 -0.79 -14.38 7.90
N LEU A 163 -1.97 -13.94 7.47
CA LEU A 163 -2.23 -12.57 7.02
C LEU A 163 -2.19 -11.55 8.16
N THR A 164 -2.37 -12.01 9.39
CA THR A 164 -2.27 -11.17 10.58
C THR A 164 -0.92 -11.26 11.27
N ASP A 165 -0.04 -12.21 10.92
CA ASP A 165 1.30 -12.29 11.49
C ASP A 165 2.08 -10.98 11.24
N SER A 166 2.74 -10.48 12.28
CA SER A 166 3.51 -9.23 12.26
C SER A 166 4.98 -9.46 11.90
N SER A 167 5.38 -10.72 11.70
CA SER A 167 6.69 -11.06 11.15
C SER A 167 6.71 -10.83 9.64
N TYR A 168 7.57 -9.93 9.17
CA TYR A 168 7.75 -9.72 7.72
C TYR A 168 8.29 -10.97 6.99
N GLU A 169 9.03 -11.83 7.69
CA GLU A 169 9.63 -13.03 7.10
C GLU A 169 8.67 -14.23 7.05
N LEU A 170 7.72 -14.29 7.98
CA LEU A 170 6.86 -15.47 8.19
C LEU A 170 5.38 -15.21 7.87
N GLY A 171 4.96 -13.95 7.93
CA GLY A 171 3.60 -13.55 7.59
C GLY A 171 3.32 -13.59 6.10
N ALA A 172 2.04 -13.67 5.76
CA ALA A 172 1.58 -13.66 4.39
C ALA A 172 0.97 -12.30 4.02
N LEU A 173 1.01 -11.97 2.73
CA LEU A 173 0.37 -10.81 2.14
C LEU A 173 -0.69 -11.23 1.13
N ALA A 174 -1.81 -10.50 1.11
CA ALA A 174 -2.88 -10.72 0.15
C ALA A 174 -2.93 -9.60 -0.89
N GLY A 175 -3.11 -9.98 -2.15
CA GLY A 175 -3.35 -9.08 -3.28
C GLY A 175 -4.79 -9.15 -3.79
N MET A 176 -5.09 -8.30 -4.77
CA MET A 176 -6.37 -8.29 -5.49
C MET A 176 -6.11 -8.32 -6.99
N ALA A 177 -6.84 -9.19 -7.70
CA ALA A 177 -6.75 -9.27 -9.15
C ALA A 177 -8.18 -9.26 -9.73
N MET A 178 -8.70 -8.05 -9.95
CA MET A 178 -10.11 -7.82 -10.32
C MET A 178 -10.24 -7.34 -11.77
N THR A 179 -9.54 -6.26 -12.09
CA THR A 179 -9.61 -5.52 -13.35
C THR A 179 -9.11 -6.33 -14.54
N GLU A 180 -9.87 -6.32 -15.63
CA GLU A 180 -9.48 -6.87 -16.94
C GLU A 180 -9.34 -5.77 -17.99
N ARG A 181 -8.83 -6.13 -19.18
CA ARG A 181 -8.54 -5.16 -20.26
C ARG A 181 -9.78 -4.35 -20.66
N GLN A 182 -10.95 -5.00 -20.65
CA GLN A 182 -12.23 -4.43 -21.04
C GLN A 182 -12.91 -3.59 -19.94
N GLY A 183 -12.46 -3.67 -18.67
CA GLY A 183 -13.09 -2.91 -17.60
C GLY A 183 -12.57 -3.25 -16.20
N GLY A 184 -12.41 -2.20 -15.38
CA GLY A 184 -12.19 -2.31 -13.94
C GLY A 184 -13.40 -1.92 -13.11
N SER A 185 -14.24 -0.99 -13.60
CA SER A 185 -15.48 -0.57 -12.93
C SER A 185 -16.59 -1.60 -13.12
N ASP A 186 -16.78 -2.08 -14.36
CA ASP A 186 -17.74 -3.13 -14.67
C ASP A 186 -17.09 -4.52 -14.60
N VAL A 187 -16.83 -4.98 -13.38
CA VAL A 187 -16.24 -6.31 -13.14
C VAL A 187 -17.14 -7.47 -13.58
N ARG A 188 -18.43 -7.22 -13.87
CA ARG A 188 -19.34 -8.25 -14.40
C ARG A 188 -19.03 -8.59 -15.86
N ALA A 189 -18.37 -7.68 -16.57
CA ALA A 189 -17.86 -7.92 -17.92
C ALA A 189 -16.57 -8.74 -17.95
N ASN A 190 -16.05 -9.21 -16.80
CA ASN A 190 -14.89 -10.10 -16.75
C ASN A 190 -15.11 -11.38 -17.57
N ILE A 191 -14.07 -11.83 -18.24
CA ILE A 191 -14.06 -13.03 -19.10
C ILE A 191 -13.09 -14.11 -18.61
N THR A 192 -12.28 -13.84 -17.57
CA THR A 192 -11.57 -14.91 -16.87
C THR A 192 -12.59 -15.92 -16.37
N ARG A 193 -12.41 -17.20 -16.70
CA ARG A 193 -13.30 -18.30 -16.30
C ARG A 193 -12.69 -19.10 -15.17
N ALA A 194 -13.54 -19.74 -14.37
CA ALA A 194 -13.19 -20.69 -13.33
C ALA A 194 -13.98 -21.97 -13.57
N ASP A 195 -13.28 -23.05 -13.92
CA ASP A 195 -13.87 -24.36 -14.21
C ASP A 195 -13.69 -25.26 -12.97
N SER A 196 -14.76 -25.87 -12.46
CA SER A 196 -14.68 -26.77 -11.30
C SER A 196 -13.91 -28.03 -11.65
N VAL A 197 -13.00 -28.46 -10.77
CA VAL A 197 -12.22 -29.70 -10.93
C VAL A 197 -12.71 -30.87 -10.05
N GLY A 198 -13.87 -30.70 -9.40
CA GLY A 198 -14.59 -31.76 -8.67
C GLY A 198 -14.11 -32.05 -7.24
N ASP A 199 -13.00 -31.48 -6.79
CA ASP A 199 -12.43 -31.63 -5.44
C ASP A 199 -12.74 -30.45 -4.50
N GLY A 200 -13.66 -29.57 -4.90
CA GLY A 200 -13.97 -28.32 -4.20
C GLY A 200 -13.09 -27.14 -4.61
N THR A 201 -12.15 -27.34 -5.55
CA THR A 201 -11.35 -26.27 -6.16
C THR A 201 -11.74 -26.00 -7.61
N TYR A 202 -11.19 -24.91 -8.15
CA TYR A 202 -11.42 -24.45 -9.52
C TYR A 202 -10.09 -24.22 -10.22
N GLU A 203 -10.07 -24.38 -11.53
CA GLU A 203 -8.97 -23.94 -12.40
C GLU A 203 -9.36 -22.66 -13.12
N LEU A 204 -8.57 -21.61 -12.92
CA LEU A 204 -8.79 -20.30 -13.50
C LEU A 204 -8.02 -20.17 -14.82
N HIS A 205 -8.72 -19.66 -15.83
CA HIS A 205 -8.16 -19.37 -17.15
C HIS A 205 -8.57 -17.98 -17.62
N GLY A 206 -7.60 -17.12 -17.92
CA GLY A 206 -7.89 -15.75 -18.33
C GLY A 206 -6.76 -14.80 -18.00
N HIS A 207 -7.10 -13.57 -17.60
CA HIS A 207 -6.11 -12.55 -17.33
C HIS A 207 -6.61 -11.48 -16.38
N LYS A 208 -5.68 -10.77 -15.73
CA LYS A 208 -5.94 -9.51 -15.04
C LYS A 208 -5.00 -8.44 -15.53
N TRP A 209 -5.59 -7.30 -15.85
CA TRP A 209 -4.89 -6.20 -16.48
C TRP A 209 -4.09 -5.37 -15.49
N PHE A 210 -4.49 -5.34 -14.22
CA PHE A 210 -3.73 -4.74 -13.13
C PHE A 210 -3.75 -5.70 -11.93
N CYS A 211 -2.58 -6.24 -11.60
CA CYS A 211 -2.33 -7.06 -10.42
C CYS A 211 -1.20 -6.40 -9.62
N SER A 212 -1.55 -5.67 -8.56
CA SER A 212 -0.57 -4.97 -7.73
C SER A 212 0.12 -5.91 -6.76
N TYR A 213 1.40 -5.66 -6.56
CA TYR A 213 2.33 -6.44 -5.75
C TYR A 213 2.31 -7.94 -6.07
N PRO A 214 2.83 -8.35 -7.25
CA PRO A 214 2.99 -9.76 -7.62
C PRO A 214 3.64 -10.67 -6.59
N PRO A 215 4.52 -10.20 -5.67
CA PRO A 215 5.05 -11.03 -4.60
C PRO A 215 4.07 -11.44 -3.49
N CYS A 216 2.80 -10.99 -3.47
CA CYS A 216 1.81 -11.49 -2.50
C CYS A 216 1.70 -13.03 -2.55
N ASP A 217 1.43 -13.64 -1.40
CA ASP A 217 1.26 -15.09 -1.25
C ASP A 217 -0.08 -15.58 -1.81
N VAL A 218 -1.12 -14.77 -1.67
CA VAL A 218 -2.47 -15.07 -2.15
C VAL A 218 -3.11 -13.87 -2.84
N PHE A 219 -4.05 -14.13 -3.73
CA PHE A 219 -4.84 -13.13 -4.43
C PHE A 219 -6.32 -13.45 -4.34
N LEU A 220 -7.14 -12.45 -4.02
CA LEU A 220 -8.58 -12.54 -4.27
C LEU A 220 -8.85 -12.13 -5.72
N VAL A 221 -9.34 -13.08 -6.50
CA VAL A 221 -9.53 -13.00 -7.96
C VAL A 221 -11.01 -13.13 -8.30
N LEU A 222 -11.50 -12.27 -9.20
CA LEU A 222 -12.86 -12.41 -9.75
C LEU A 222 -12.83 -13.17 -11.07
N ALA A 223 -13.65 -14.20 -11.20
CA ALA A 223 -13.77 -14.99 -12.44
C ALA A 223 -15.22 -15.49 -12.63
N GLN A 224 -15.60 -15.77 -13.88
CA GLN A 224 -16.89 -16.34 -14.24
C GLN A 224 -16.90 -17.84 -13.97
N ALA A 225 -17.84 -18.28 -13.15
CA ALA A 225 -18.17 -19.69 -12.93
C ALA A 225 -19.57 -19.97 -13.53
N PRO A 226 -20.05 -21.23 -13.61
CA PRO A 226 -21.38 -21.56 -14.14
C PRO A 226 -22.54 -20.70 -13.59
N ALA A 227 -22.52 -20.35 -12.30
CA ALA A 227 -23.54 -19.50 -11.66
C ALA A 227 -23.30 -17.98 -11.80
N GLY A 228 -22.24 -17.57 -12.49
CA GLY A 228 -21.87 -16.17 -12.77
C GLY A 228 -20.57 -15.74 -12.11
N LEU A 229 -20.39 -14.42 -11.95
CA LEU A 229 -19.16 -13.85 -11.42
C LEU A 229 -18.96 -14.22 -9.94
N SER A 230 -17.88 -14.94 -9.67
CA SER A 230 -17.50 -15.48 -8.36
C SER A 230 -16.16 -14.90 -7.90
N CYS A 231 -15.88 -15.01 -6.60
CA CYS A 231 -14.59 -14.66 -6.02
C CYS A 231 -13.83 -15.93 -5.64
N PHE A 232 -12.52 -15.93 -5.88
CA PHE A 232 -11.64 -17.05 -5.57
C PHE A 232 -10.40 -16.56 -4.83
N LEU A 233 -9.97 -17.30 -3.81
CA LEU A 233 -8.62 -17.19 -3.27
C LEU A 233 -7.69 -18.06 -4.12
N VAL A 234 -6.70 -17.44 -4.73
CA VAL A 234 -5.69 -18.08 -5.58
C VAL A 234 -4.34 -17.91 -4.91
N GLU A 235 -3.66 -19.01 -4.64
CA GLU A 235 -2.28 -19.00 -4.13
C GLU A 235 -1.30 -18.68 -5.26
N ARG A 236 -0.30 -17.84 -4.98
CA ARG A 236 0.74 -17.52 -5.95
C ARG A 236 1.53 -18.78 -6.28
N GLY A 237 1.55 -19.15 -7.55
CA GLY A 237 2.26 -20.34 -7.97
C GLY A 237 1.96 -20.76 -9.41
N PRO A 238 2.05 -22.06 -9.72
CA PRO A 238 1.79 -22.59 -11.05
C PRO A 238 0.45 -22.13 -11.62
N GLY A 239 0.47 -21.76 -12.90
CA GLY A 239 -0.70 -21.23 -13.61
C GLY A 239 -0.91 -19.73 -13.42
N MET A 240 -0.18 -19.02 -12.54
CA MET A 240 -0.16 -17.55 -12.50
C MET A 240 1.08 -17.02 -13.21
N GLU A 241 0.90 -16.48 -14.41
CA GLU A 241 1.99 -16.03 -15.27
C GLU A 241 2.03 -14.51 -15.39
N PHE A 242 3.06 -13.86 -14.85
CA PHE A 242 3.23 -12.41 -14.95
C PHE A 242 3.86 -12.02 -16.28
N GLN A 243 3.20 -11.15 -17.02
CA GLN A 243 3.59 -10.83 -18.39
C GLN A 243 4.56 -9.63 -18.44
N ARG A 244 4.20 -8.55 -17.74
CA ARG A 244 4.98 -7.32 -17.68
C ARG A 244 4.60 -6.49 -16.47
N LEU A 245 5.52 -5.63 -16.03
CA LEU A 245 5.23 -4.56 -15.08
C LEU A 245 4.73 -3.32 -15.82
N LYS A 246 3.83 -2.57 -15.18
CA LYS A 246 3.34 -1.29 -15.66
C LYS A 246 4.42 -0.22 -15.52
N ASP A 247 4.64 0.57 -16.59
CA ASP A 247 5.34 1.86 -16.47
C ASP A 247 4.33 2.91 -16.01
N LYS A 248 4.43 3.31 -14.74
CA LYS A 248 3.44 4.16 -14.07
C LYS A 248 3.95 5.59 -13.92
N LEU A 249 3.02 6.54 -13.97
CA LEU A 249 3.29 7.96 -13.66
C LEU A 249 3.83 8.15 -12.23
N GLY A 250 3.17 7.53 -11.25
CA GLY A 250 3.55 7.56 -9.83
C GLY A 250 3.39 6.18 -9.19
N THR A 251 3.64 6.06 -7.89
CA THR A 251 3.73 4.75 -7.19
C THR A 251 4.71 3.80 -7.88
N ARG A 252 5.80 4.32 -8.44
CA ARG A 252 6.72 3.58 -9.33
C ARG A 252 7.48 2.49 -8.58
N SER A 253 7.74 2.69 -7.29
CA SER A 253 8.29 1.69 -6.37
C SER A 253 7.41 0.44 -6.22
N LEU A 254 6.09 0.56 -6.33
CA LEU A 254 5.17 -0.58 -6.24
C LEU A 254 5.13 -1.34 -7.58
N PRO A 255 5.51 -2.62 -7.64
CA PRO A 255 5.31 -3.41 -8.85
C PRO A 255 3.82 -3.66 -9.06
N SER A 256 3.32 -3.31 -10.24
CA SER A 256 1.97 -3.68 -10.70
C SER A 256 2.13 -4.42 -12.01
N SER A 257 1.61 -5.64 -12.12
CA SER A 257 1.76 -6.48 -13.29
C SER A 257 0.47 -6.62 -14.10
N GLU A 258 0.65 -7.08 -15.34
CA GLU A 258 -0.35 -7.89 -16.03
C GLU A 258 -0.09 -9.36 -15.69
N VAL A 259 -1.15 -10.11 -15.40
CA VAL A 259 -1.08 -11.54 -15.09
C VAL A 259 -2.05 -12.31 -15.96
N GLU A 260 -1.63 -13.49 -16.42
CA GLU A 260 -2.47 -14.45 -17.13
C GLU A 260 -2.60 -15.72 -16.29
N PHE A 261 -3.77 -16.35 -16.37
CA PHE A 261 -4.07 -17.59 -15.66
C PHE A 261 -4.15 -18.75 -16.65
N HIS A 262 -3.34 -19.78 -16.39
CA HIS A 262 -3.24 -21.01 -17.18
C HIS A 262 -3.49 -22.21 -16.28
N GLY A 263 -4.73 -22.36 -15.81
CA GLY A 263 -5.11 -23.43 -14.89
C GLY A 263 -4.68 -23.14 -13.45
N ALA A 264 -4.66 -21.87 -13.05
CA ALA A 264 -4.32 -21.50 -11.67
C ALA A 264 -5.39 -22.05 -10.71
N ARG A 265 -4.97 -22.75 -9.66
CA ARG A 265 -5.89 -23.34 -8.68
C ARG A 265 -6.46 -22.26 -7.75
N GLY A 266 -7.79 -22.23 -7.64
CA GLY A 266 -8.52 -21.29 -6.79
C GLY A 266 -9.54 -21.99 -5.90
N ARG A 267 -9.75 -21.43 -4.70
CA ARG A 267 -10.82 -21.84 -3.78
C ARG A 267 -11.91 -20.78 -3.75
N LEU A 268 -13.17 -21.19 -3.85
CA LEU A 268 -14.31 -20.26 -3.87
C LEU A 268 -14.39 -19.47 -2.54
N VAL A 269 -14.66 -18.17 -2.63
CA VAL A 269 -14.92 -17.29 -1.49
C VAL A 269 -16.32 -16.71 -1.62
N GLY A 270 -17.19 -17.06 -0.68
CA GLY A 270 -18.62 -16.79 -0.73
C GLY A 270 -19.36 -17.81 -1.62
N ASP A 271 -20.57 -17.45 -2.03
CA ASP A 271 -21.35 -18.28 -2.94
C ASP A 271 -20.95 -18.05 -4.41
N GLU A 272 -21.09 -19.08 -5.24
CA GLU A 272 -20.90 -18.97 -6.68
C GLU A 272 -21.91 -17.97 -7.28
N GLY A 273 -21.46 -17.12 -8.21
CA GLY A 273 -22.26 -16.02 -8.76
C GLY A 273 -22.40 -14.80 -7.84
N ARG A 274 -21.84 -14.86 -6.62
CA ARG A 274 -21.90 -13.79 -5.60
C ARG A 274 -20.53 -13.18 -5.32
N GLY A 275 -19.66 -13.13 -6.32
CA GLY A 275 -18.30 -12.60 -6.19
C GLY A 275 -18.21 -11.13 -5.77
N VAL A 276 -19.06 -10.25 -6.31
CA VAL A 276 -19.10 -8.83 -5.87
C VAL A 276 -19.53 -8.70 -4.41
N PRO A 277 -20.64 -9.32 -3.95
CA PRO A 277 -20.98 -9.39 -2.54
C PRO A 277 -19.86 -9.94 -1.65
N ALA A 278 -19.12 -10.98 -2.08
CA ALA A 278 -18.05 -11.59 -1.29
C ALA A 278 -16.92 -10.61 -0.97
N ILE A 279 -16.58 -9.69 -1.88
CA ILE A 279 -15.47 -8.75 -1.69
C ILE A 279 -15.91 -7.34 -1.26
N ILE A 280 -17.21 -7.08 -1.04
CA ILE A 280 -17.68 -5.71 -0.84
C ILE A 280 -17.09 -5.06 0.42
N ARG A 281 -16.89 -5.83 1.50
CA ARG A 281 -16.26 -5.31 2.72
C ARG A 281 -14.79 -4.99 2.49
N MET A 282 -14.07 -5.82 1.76
CA MET A 282 -12.69 -5.58 1.36
C MET A 282 -12.55 -4.31 0.51
N VAL A 283 -13.46 -4.10 -0.44
CA VAL A 283 -13.53 -2.85 -1.22
C VAL A 283 -13.81 -1.64 -0.32
N ASN A 284 -14.66 -1.76 0.69
CA ASN A 284 -14.92 -0.65 1.61
C ASN A 284 -13.69 -0.29 2.47
N HIS A 285 -12.93 -1.28 2.95
CA HIS A 285 -11.70 -1.03 3.71
C HIS A 285 -10.61 -0.38 2.84
N THR A 286 -10.43 -0.84 1.60
CA THR A 286 -9.47 -0.19 0.68
C THR A 286 -9.89 1.21 0.27
N ARG A 287 -11.19 1.49 0.10
CA ARG A 287 -11.69 2.85 -0.13
C ARG A 287 -11.33 3.79 1.02
N LEU A 288 -11.49 3.33 2.26
CA LEU A 288 -11.07 4.11 3.43
C LEU A 288 -9.56 4.39 3.37
N ASP A 289 -8.74 3.41 3.02
CA ASP A 289 -7.28 3.58 2.90
C ASP A 289 -6.89 4.54 1.76
N CYS A 290 -7.63 4.56 0.66
CA CYS A 290 -7.44 5.55 -0.39
C CYS A 290 -7.73 6.97 0.11
N LEU A 291 -8.77 7.17 0.93
CA LEU A 291 -9.08 8.46 1.54
C LEU A 291 -7.98 8.89 2.52
N ILE A 292 -7.55 7.97 3.37
CA ILE A 292 -6.45 8.19 4.33
C ILE A 292 -5.16 8.54 3.59
N GLY A 293 -4.79 7.78 2.56
CA GLY A 293 -3.60 8.04 1.75
C GLY A 293 -3.66 9.38 1.00
N GLY A 294 -4.83 9.75 0.49
CA GLY A 294 -5.05 11.07 -0.10
C GLY A 294 -4.85 12.20 0.91
N ALA A 295 -5.41 12.07 2.12
CA ALA A 295 -5.22 13.01 3.21
C ALA A 295 -3.75 13.13 3.64
N THR A 296 -3.02 12.00 3.73
CA THR A 296 -1.57 11.98 3.99
C THR A 296 -0.79 12.75 2.94
N GLY A 297 -1.10 12.56 1.65
CA GLY A 297 -0.45 13.28 0.56
C GLY A 297 -0.65 14.79 0.66
N MET A 298 -1.88 15.23 0.89
CA MET A 298 -2.20 16.65 1.12
C MET A 298 -1.45 17.20 2.34
N ARG A 299 -1.50 16.50 3.48
CA ARG A 299 -0.79 16.88 4.71
C ARG A 299 0.70 17.05 4.48
N ARG A 300 1.34 16.10 3.79
CA ARG A 300 2.77 16.18 3.45
C ARG A 300 3.07 17.42 2.61
N GLY A 301 2.30 17.66 1.54
CA GLY A 301 2.48 18.81 0.66
C GLY A 301 2.34 20.13 1.42
N THR A 302 1.30 20.28 2.24
CA THR A 302 1.05 21.48 3.04
C THR A 302 2.17 21.72 4.06
N VAL A 303 2.63 20.69 4.79
CA VAL A 303 3.71 20.84 5.76
C VAL A 303 5.02 21.25 5.10
N GLU A 304 5.38 20.61 3.97
CA GLU A 304 6.59 20.97 3.22
C GLU A 304 6.51 22.40 2.67
N ALA A 305 5.34 22.83 2.18
CA ALA A 305 5.12 24.20 1.70
C ALA A 305 5.23 25.24 2.82
N ILE A 306 4.59 25.00 3.98
CA ILE A 306 4.66 25.89 5.14
C ILE A 306 6.11 25.99 5.66
N HIS A 307 6.81 24.86 5.75
CA HIS A 307 8.22 24.83 6.15
C HIS A 307 9.06 25.68 5.21
N HIS A 308 8.93 25.47 3.90
CA HIS A 308 9.63 26.27 2.90
C HIS A 308 9.33 27.77 3.05
N ALA A 309 8.06 28.13 3.21
CA ALA A 309 7.62 29.52 3.31
C ALA A 309 8.14 30.23 4.58
N ARG A 310 8.36 29.49 5.67
CA ARG A 310 8.95 30.04 6.92
C ARG A 310 10.43 30.39 6.78
N HIS A 311 11.14 29.76 5.85
CA HIS A 311 12.58 29.95 5.69
C HIS A 311 12.95 30.77 4.45
N ARG A 312 12.21 30.63 3.35
CA ARG A 312 12.48 31.35 2.10
C ARG A 312 12.07 32.82 2.21
N SER A 313 12.94 33.71 1.75
CA SER A 313 12.67 35.15 1.66
C SER A 313 12.42 35.58 0.20
N ALA A 314 11.50 36.53 0.01
CA ALA A 314 11.30 37.27 -1.23
C ALA A 314 10.83 38.70 -0.89
N PHE A 315 11.29 39.69 -1.68
CA PHE A 315 10.93 41.10 -1.49
C PHE A 315 11.20 41.63 -0.07
N GLY A 316 12.33 41.21 0.54
CA GLY A 316 12.78 41.70 1.85
C GLY A 316 12.14 41.03 3.07
N ALA A 317 11.17 40.12 2.90
CA ALA A 317 10.50 39.41 4.00
C ALA A 317 10.45 37.89 3.76
N LYS A 318 10.09 37.10 4.78
CA LYS A 318 9.80 35.67 4.59
C LYS A 318 8.52 35.48 3.80
N LEU A 319 8.43 34.40 3.03
CA LEU A 319 7.22 34.10 2.27
C LEU A 319 5.99 33.94 3.19
N VAL A 320 6.16 33.37 4.38
CA VAL A 320 5.08 33.24 5.37
C VAL A 320 4.54 34.59 5.90
N ASP A 321 5.30 35.68 5.72
CA ASP A 321 4.91 37.02 6.11
C ASP A 321 4.19 37.79 5.00
N GLN A 322 4.23 37.28 3.76
CA GLN A 322 3.53 37.89 2.64
C GLN A 322 2.01 37.60 2.76
N PRO A 323 1.13 38.62 2.79
CA PRO A 323 -0.30 38.41 3.01
C PRO A 323 -0.96 37.44 2.02
N ALA A 324 -0.59 37.52 0.74
CA ALA A 324 -1.12 36.62 -0.28
C ALA A 324 -0.72 35.15 -0.04
N MET A 325 0.54 34.91 0.34
CA MET A 325 1.02 33.55 0.64
C MET A 325 0.39 33.01 1.91
N ARG A 326 0.26 33.84 2.96
CA ARG A 326 -0.38 33.43 4.21
C ARG A 326 -1.83 32.97 3.99
N ASN A 327 -2.58 33.67 3.14
CA ASN A 327 -3.95 33.26 2.80
C ASN A 327 -3.96 31.90 2.09
N VAL A 328 -3.08 31.68 1.10
CA VAL A 328 -2.99 30.40 0.36
C VAL A 328 -2.56 29.23 1.25
N LEU A 329 -1.68 29.45 2.23
CA LEU A 329 -1.23 28.39 3.15
C LEU A 329 -2.26 28.06 4.24
N ALA A 330 -3.18 28.99 4.52
CA ALA A 330 -4.21 28.83 5.55
C ALA A 330 -5.51 28.22 5.02
N ASP A 331 -5.82 28.45 3.75
CA ASP A 331 -6.92 27.80 3.00
C ASP A 331 -6.59 26.34 2.68
#